data_AF-A0A9E5U345-F1
#
_entry.id   AF-A0A9E5U345-F1
#
_cell.length_a   1.000
_cell.length_b   1.000
_cell.length_c   1.000
_cell.angle_alpha   90.00
_cell.angle_beta   90.00
_cell.angle_gamma   90.00
#
_symmetry.space_group_name_H-M   'P 1'
#
loop_
_entity.id
_entity.type
_entity.pdbx_description
1 polymer ?
#
loop_
_entity_poly.entity_id
_entity_poly.type
_entity_poly.pdbx_seq_one_letter_code
_entity_poly.pdbx_strand_id
1 'polypeptide(L)'
;MATTGGFEVIRDPLWNNIRIDTAALGVVDSEPFQRLRYIRQLGHAYLVYPGATHTRFEHALGAYHLARRTLGLLAERGELDGVPPEEVRLVPLAALLHDIGHYPFSHALEEASLPSHESLASEHFRHPELRSALATLGIESVETRLADLISGASSSPLAGLISGSLDLDKIEYLTRDARMCGVPYGTVDVDRLLHSISVVTQPDGSLTVGVQEKGVSALESLLFAKYQMYRNIYWHHAVRSATVMFKRLVRSAIASGHLDPSWIPHSTDEALMEVIRQFPATRLAERLRRRQLYKRAVDLPAREVATGGGAWIASSPDLVQRVEDQLAGELGLRPGELLLDFPAKPEMLAVDIPLRLRGGRTEQLSGERSDVLSIQRVAEELHTSARRLRVFVAEPVQLPHDPVVALAERSEQDVAAGLETGAAFLTTTA
;
A
#
# COMPACT_ATOMS: atom_id res chain seq x y z
N MET A 1 1.35 29.86 19.57
CA MET A 1 2.08 31.09 19.22
C MET A 1 1.84 31.35 17.74
N ALA A 2 1.02 32.32 17.39
CA ALA A 2 0.79 32.66 15.98
C ALA A 2 1.88 33.64 15.53
N THR A 3 2.93 33.12 14.89
CA THR A 3 3.93 33.95 14.21
C THR A 3 3.43 34.30 12.80
N THR A 4 3.26 35.60 12.59
CA THR A 4 3.16 36.26 11.28
C THR A 4 4.22 35.72 10.30
N GLY A 5 3.80 35.09 9.20
CA GLY A 5 4.65 34.75 8.05
C GLY A 5 5.74 33.68 8.28
N GLY A 6 5.57 32.77 9.25
CA GLY A 6 6.56 31.74 9.59
C GLY A 6 6.33 30.40 8.90
N PHE A 7 7.42 29.71 8.55
CA PHE A 7 7.44 28.27 8.31
C PHE A 7 8.14 27.57 9.48
N GLU A 8 7.77 26.33 9.75
CA GLU A 8 8.49 25.47 10.68
C GLU A 8 9.42 24.51 9.93
N VAL A 9 10.42 23.96 10.62
CA VAL A 9 11.35 22.98 10.05
C VAL A 9 11.34 21.73 10.90
N ILE A 10 11.02 20.60 10.28
CA ILE A 10 11.10 19.28 10.88
C ILE A 10 12.33 18.56 10.33
N ARG A 11 13.14 17.99 11.24
CA ARG A 11 14.26 17.13 10.85
C ARG A 11 13.74 15.77 10.43
N ASP A 12 14.08 15.34 9.23
CA ASP A 12 13.75 14.03 8.68
C ASP A 12 15.04 13.30 8.28
N PRO A 13 15.20 12.00 8.59
CA PRO A 13 16.42 11.26 8.27
C PRO A 13 16.65 11.15 6.76
N LEU A 14 15.59 11.03 5.96
CA LEU A 14 15.65 10.87 4.51
C LEU A 14 15.85 12.20 3.79
N TRP A 15 15.03 13.20 4.11
CA TRP A 15 14.93 14.48 3.41
C TRP A 15 15.68 15.63 4.09
N ASN A 16 16.41 15.34 5.17
CA ASN A 16 17.11 16.31 6.00
C ASN A 16 16.16 17.29 6.70
N ASN A 17 15.81 18.40 6.05
CA ASN A 17 15.03 19.47 6.65
C ASN A 17 13.76 19.68 5.83
N ILE A 18 12.62 19.32 6.41
CA ILE A 18 11.31 19.49 5.78
C ILE A 18 10.71 20.81 6.29
N ARG A 19 10.52 21.75 5.37
CA ARG A 19 9.85 23.02 5.64
C ARG A 19 8.33 22.82 5.63
N ILE A 20 7.65 23.14 6.72
CA ILE A 20 6.19 23.08 6.88
C ILE A 20 5.64 24.51 6.88
N ASP A 21 4.79 24.84 5.91
CA ASP A 21 4.12 26.15 5.88
C ASP A 21 2.97 26.21 6.88
N THR A 22 2.55 27.43 7.27
CA THR A 22 1.54 27.66 8.31
C THR A 22 0.25 26.86 8.13
N ALA A 23 -0.27 26.77 6.90
CA ALA A 23 -1.49 26.02 6.62
C ALA A 23 -1.31 24.50 6.83
N ALA A 24 -0.15 23.97 6.46
CA ALA A 24 0.21 22.58 6.70
C ALA A 24 0.49 22.31 8.18
N LEU A 25 1.05 23.29 8.92
CA LEU A 25 1.32 23.15 10.35
C LEU A 25 0.04 22.92 11.15
N GLY A 26 -1.04 23.65 10.84
CA GLY A 26 -2.34 23.42 11.49
C GLY A 26 -2.89 22.02 11.25
N VAL A 27 -2.63 21.44 10.07
CA VAL A 27 -2.97 20.04 9.77
C VAL A 27 -2.08 19.09 10.57
N VAL A 28 -0.77 19.32 10.58
CA VAL A 28 0.21 18.50 11.30
C VAL A 28 -0.10 18.44 12.79
N ASP A 29 -0.50 19.56 13.39
CA ASP A 29 -0.77 19.64 14.83
C ASP A 29 -2.12 19.02 15.24
N SER A 30 -2.99 18.68 14.28
CA SER A 30 -4.30 18.09 14.57
C SER A 30 -4.20 16.65 15.10
N GLU A 31 -5.11 16.27 16.00
CA GLU A 31 -5.21 14.92 16.57
C GLU A 31 -5.22 13.81 15.50
N PRO A 32 -6.05 13.89 14.42
CA PRO A 32 -6.09 12.81 13.44
C PRO A 32 -4.75 12.61 12.74
N PHE A 33 -3.99 13.68 12.51
CA PHE A 33 -2.68 13.60 11.88
C PHE A 33 -1.61 13.11 12.86
N GLN A 34 -1.65 13.56 14.12
CA GLN A 34 -0.73 13.08 15.17
C GLN A 34 -0.92 11.59 15.45
N ARG A 35 -2.13 11.04 15.26
CA ARG A 35 -2.40 9.59 15.34
C ARG A 35 -1.46 8.77 14.45
N LEU A 36 -1.08 9.28 13.28
CA LEU A 36 -0.20 8.60 12.34
C LEU A 36 1.19 8.29 12.91
N ARG A 37 1.61 8.93 14.02
CA ARG A 37 2.86 8.61 14.74
C ARG A 37 2.83 7.23 15.39
N TYR A 38 1.64 6.67 15.58
CA TYR A 38 1.42 5.41 16.29
C TYR A 38 0.90 4.33 15.34
N ILE A 39 1.12 4.52 14.03
CA ILE A 39 0.78 3.57 12.98
C ILE A 39 2.04 3.35 12.15
N ARG A 40 2.62 2.16 12.21
CA ARG A 40 3.82 1.81 11.44
C ARG A 40 3.50 1.73 9.95
N GLN A 41 4.41 2.23 9.13
CA GLN A 41 4.28 2.19 7.66
C GLN A 41 4.18 0.75 7.16
N LEU A 42 5.06 -0.13 7.66
CA LEU A 42 5.22 -1.50 7.15
C LEU A 42 4.63 -2.59 8.05
N GLY A 43 3.69 -2.23 8.94
CA GLY A 43 2.99 -3.18 9.79
C GLY A 43 3.93 -4.16 10.50
N HIS A 44 3.89 -5.45 10.15
CA HIS A 44 4.70 -6.50 10.78
C HIS A 44 6.13 -6.63 10.24
N ALA A 45 6.55 -5.80 9.29
CA ALA A 45 7.89 -5.91 8.69
C ALA A 45 9.02 -5.76 9.72
N TYR A 46 8.81 -5.04 10.83
CA TYR A 46 9.78 -4.91 11.92
C TYR A 46 10.18 -6.26 12.54
N LEU A 47 9.33 -7.28 12.44
CA LEU A 47 9.65 -8.64 12.88
C LEU A 47 10.74 -9.28 11.99
N VAL A 48 10.95 -8.82 10.76
CA VAL A 48 11.99 -9.33 9.85
C VAL A 48 13.13 -8.33 9.68
N TYR A 49 12.79 -7.05 9.57
CA TYR A 49 13.69 -5.92 9.39
C TYR A 49 13.59 -5.02 10.62
N PRO A 50 14.43 -5.21 11.66
CA PRO A 50 14.28 -4.49 12.93
C PRO A 50 14.30 -2.95 12.81
N GLY A 51 14.87 -2.39 11.73
CA GLY A 51 14.86 -0.96 11.45
C GLY A 51 13.57 -0.42 10.82
N ALA A 52 12.64 -1.29 10.38
CA ALA A 52 11.36 -0.93 9.79
C ALA A 52 10.34 -0.47 10.85
N THR A 53 10.74 0.52 11.67
CA THR A 53 9.96 1.09 12.77
C THR A 53 9.34 2.43 12.41
N HIS A 54 9.57 2.90 11.19
CA HIS A 54 9.03 4.18 10.72
C HIS A 54 7.51 4.14 10.60
N THR A 55 6.92 5.32 10.67
CA THR A 55 5.49 5.56 10.84
C THR A 55 4.89 6.27 9.64
N ARG A 56 3.56 6.25 9.54
CA ARG A 56 2.85 7.00 8.49
C ARG A 56 3.04 8.51 8.61
N PHE A 57 3.29 8.99 9.83
CA PHE A 57 3.53 10.41 10.09
C PHE A 57 4.74 10.97 9.31
N GLU A 58 5.90 10.31 9.41
CA GLU A 58 7.11 10.78 8.72
C GLU A 58 7.06 10.54 7.20
N HIS A 59 6.36 9.50 6.77
CA HIS A 59 6.05 9.25 5.36
C HIS A 59 5.19 10.40 4.78
N ALA A 60 4.09 10.77 5.44
CA ALA A 60 3.22 11.87 5.04
C ALA A 60 3.97 13.22 4.95
N LEU A 61 4.87 13.50 5.91
CA LEU A 61 5.74 14.68 5.84
C LEU A 61 6.70 14.63 4.65
N GLY A 62 7.24 13.45 4.34
CA GLY A 62 8.06 13.23 3.14
C GLY A 62 7.27 13.46 1.86
N ALA A 63 6.04 12.96 1.76
CA ALA A 63 5.20 13.12 0.57
C ALA A 63 4.86 14.60 0.35
N TYR A 64 4.52 15.32 1.43
CA TYR A 64 4.37 16.77 1.43
C TYR A 64 5.64 17.49 0.94
N HIS A 65 6.82 17.08 1.41
CA HIS A 65 8.10 17.64 0.97
C HIS A 65 8.32 17.46 -0.54
N LEU A 66 8.10 16.24 -1.05
CA LEU A 66 8.22 15.94 -2.48
C LEU A 66 7.21 16.73 -3.31
N ALA A 67 5.98 16.88 -2.85
CA ALA A 67 4.95 17.68 -3.51
C ALA A 67 5.38 19.13 -3.70
N ARG A 68 5.91 19.76 -2.64
CA ARG A 68 6.43 21.12 -2.72
C ARG A 68 7.60 21.26 -3.67
N ARG A 69 8.56 20.33 -3.63
CA ARG A 69 9.73 20.36 -4.53
C ARG A 69 9.28 20.22 -5.99
N THR A 70 8.38 19.29 -6.28
CA THR A 70 7.83 19.08 -7.62
C THR A 70 7.10 20.31 -8.14
N LEU A 71 6.23 20.92 -7.33
CA LEU A 71 5.53 22.14 -7.74
C LEU A 71 6.48 23.32 -7.97
N GLY A 72 7.53 23.46 -7.15
CA GLY A 72 8.57 24.47 -7.38
C GLY A 72 9.27 24.28 -8.73
N LEU A 73 9.67 23.04 -9.03
CA LEU A 73 10.30 22.69 -10.31
C LEU A 73 9.38 22.92 -11.52
N LEU A 74 8.07 22.64 -11.39
CA LEU A 74 7.08 22.91 -12.43
C LEU A 74 6.87 24.42 -12.63
N ALA A 75 6.81 25.19 -11.53
CA ALA A 75 6.67 26.64 -11.57
C ALA A 75 7.87 27.31 -12.25
N GLU A 76 9.10 26.88 -11.93
CA GLU A 76 10.33 27.39 -12.56
C GLU A 76 10.33 27.21 -14.09
N ARG A 77 9.62 26.19 -14.59
CA ARG A 77 9.48 25.89 -16.02
C ARG A 77 8.26 26.56 -16.66
N GLY A 78 7.46 27.32 -15.91
CA GLY A 78 6.20 27.91 -16.40
C GLY A 78 5.11 26.87 -16.69
N GLU A 79 5.25 25.65 -16.17
CA GLU A 79 4.31 24.55 -16.46
C GLU A 79 3.03 24.62 -15.62
N LEU A 80 2.93 25.58 -14.70
CA LEU A 80 1.74 25.82 -13.87
C LEU A 80 0.87 26.99 -14.36
N ASP A 81 1.27 27.70 -15.43
CA ASP A 81 0.57 28.92 -15.90
C ASP A 81 -0.89 28.66 -16.30
N GLY A 82 -1.21 27.44 -16.76
CA GLY A 82 -2.56 27.00 -17.10
C GLY A 82 -3.31 26.29 -15.97
N VAL A 83 -2.72 26.17 -14.78
CA VAL A 83 -3.31 25.45 -13.65
C VAL A 83 -3.89 26.45 -12.65
N PRO A 84 -5.15 26.28 -12.19
CA PRO A 84 -5.73 27.18 -11.19
C PRO A 84 -4.87 27.26 -9.92
N PRO A 85 -4.62 28.46 -9.36
CA PRO A 85 -3.76 28.61 -8.18
C PRO A 85 -4.22 27.81 -6.95
N GLU A 86 -5.52 27.53 -6.84
CA GLU A 86 -6.06 26.72 -5.76
C GLU A 86 -5.64 25.25 -5.86
N GLU A 87 -5.62 24.69 -7.07
CA GLU A 87 -5.16 23.32 -7.33
C GLU A 87 -3.70 23.14 -6.89
N VAL A 88 -2.86 24.13 -7.21
CA VAL A 88 -1.45 24.16 -6.79
C VAL A 88 -1.31 24.18 -5.27
N ARG A 89 -2.18 24.92 -4.56
CA ARG A 89 -2.16 24.96 -3.08
C ARG A 89 -2.69 23.68 -2.42
N LEU A 90 -3.60 22.96 -3.07
CA LEU A 90 -4.19 21.74 -2.53
C LEU A 90 -3.23 20.55 -2.60
N VAL A 91 -2.42 20.44 -3.65
CA VAL A 91 -1.53 19.28 -3.88
C VAL A 91 -0.63 18.96 -2.68
N PRO A 92 0.12 19.90 -2.05
CA PRO A 92 0.93 19.55 -0.89
C PRO A 92 0.08 19.04 0.27
N LEU A 93 -1.09 19.62 0.52
CA LEU A 93 -1.98 19.18 1.60
C LEU A 93 -2.61 17.82 1.31
N ALA A 94 -2.96 17.55 0.06
CA ALA A 94 -3.42 16.23 -0.36
C ALA A 94 -2.30 15.19 -0.17
N ALA A 95 -1.04 15.51 -0.52
CA ALA A 95 0.10 14.64 -0.27
C ALA A 95 0.35 14.43 1.24
N LEU A 96 0.14 15.46 2.06
CA LEU A 96 0.24 15.35 3.51
C LEU A 96 -0.88 14.44 4.07
N LEU A 97 -2.10 14.55 3.55
CA LEU A 97 -3.28 13.88 4.09
C LEU A 97 -3.63 12.56 3.41
N HIS A 98 -2.93 12.14 2.36
CA HIS A 98 -3.28 10.94 1.59
C HIS A 98 -3.40 9.69 2.46
N ASP A 99 -2.55 9.61 3.49
CA ASP A 99 -2.48 8.49 4.42
C ASP A 99 -3.37 8.63 5.66
N ILE A 100 -4.18 9.70 5.78
CA ILE A 100 -4.93 10.03 7.01
C ILE A 100 -5.99 8.99 7.39
N GLY A 101 -6.52 8.27 6.40
CA GLY A 101 -7.50 7.19 6.59
C GLY A 101 -6.88 5.86 6.98
N HIS A 102 -5.55 5.75 7.01
CA HIS A 102 -4.91 4.52 7.46
C HIS A 102 -5.10 4.28 8.94
N TYR A 103 -5.22 2.99 9.23
CA TYR A 103 -5.41 2.43 10.56
C TYR A 103 -4.40 1.29 10.78
N PRO A 104 -4.32 0.75 12.01
CA PRO A 104 -3.29 -0.21 12.37
C PRO A 104 -3.25 -1.41 11.44
N PHE A 105 -2.07 -1.70 10.90
CA PHE A 105 -1.86 -2.83 9.97
C PHE A 105 -2.85 -2.83 8.77
N SER A 106 -3.29 -1.65 8.32
CA SER A 106 -4.37 -1.48 7.33
C SER A 106 -4.34 -2.45 6.15
N HIS A 107 -3.21 -2.61 5.45
CA HIS A 107 -3.15 -3.51 4.29
C HIS A 107 -3.43 -4.97 4.64
N ALA A 108 -2.97 -5.43 5.81
CA ALA A 108 -3.29 -6.77 6.28
C ALA A 108 -4.79 -6.92 6.54
N LEU A 109 -5.41 -5.88 7.10
CA LEU A 109 -6.81 -5.90 7.50
C LEU A 109 -7.79 -5.64 6.35
N GLU A 110 -7.40 -4.89 5.34
CA GLU A 110 -8.11 -4.77 4.06
C GLU A 110 -8.21 -6.13 3.39
N GLU A 111 -7.11 -6.89 3.34
CA GLU A 111 -7.13 -8.29 2.88
C GLU A 111 -7.96 -9.22 3.80
N ALA A 112 -8.45 -8.74 4.94
CA ALA A 112 -9.29 -9.46 5.89
C ALA A 112 -10.75 -8.97 5.89
N SER A 113 -11.15 -8.14 4.90
CA SER A 113 -12.48 -7.57 4.69
C SER A 113 -12.82 -6.32 5.52
N LEU A 114 -11.83 -5.62 6.08
CA LEU A 114 -12.07 -4.29 6.67
C LEU A 114 -12.12 -3.20 5.57
N PRO A 115 -12.75 -2.04 5.84
CA PRO A 115 -12.86 -0.95 4.87
C PRO A 115 -11.51 -0.47 4.35
N SER A 116 -11.47 -0.01 3.10
CA SER A 116 -10.28 0.63 2.53
C SER A 116 -9.94 1.91 3.30
N HIS A 117 -8.65 2.12 3.59
CA HIS A 117 -8.17 3.38 4.17
C HIS A 117 -8.57 4.62 3.35
N GLU A 118 -8.65 4.50 2.01
CA GLU A 118 -9.03 5.61 1.14
C GLU A 118 -10.46 6.11 1.42
N SER A 119 -11.40 5.19 1.69
CA SER A 119 -12.78 5.59 2.00
C SER A 119 -12.93 6.21 3.39
N LEU A 120 -11.97 5.95 4.29
CA LEU A 120 -11.94 6.46 5.66
C LEU A 120 -11.31 7.85 5.78
N ALA A 121 -10.55 8.30 4.78
CA ALA A 121 -9.91 9.62 4.79
C ALA A 121 -10.93 10.76 5.01
N SER A 122 -12.10 10.66 4.36
CA SER A 122 -13.18 11.64 4.47
C SER A 122 -13.79 11.75 5.87
N GLU A 123 -13.72 10.69 6.68
CA GLU A 123 -14.24 10.71 8.05
C GLU A 123 -13.37 11.60 8.93
N HIS A 124 -12.04 11.55 8.76
CA HIS A 124 -11.11 12.39 9.50
C HIS A 124 -11.25 13.89 9.18
N PHE A 125 -11.67 14.25 7.96
CA PHE A 125 -11.94 15.66 7.62
C PHE A 125 -13.09 16.27 8.44
N ARG A 126 -13.95 15.46 9.06
CA ARG A 126 -15.01 15.94 9.96
C ARG A 126 -14.48 16.30 11.35
N HIS A 127 -13.24 15.93 11.69
CA HIS A 127 -12.67 16.24 13.00
C HIS A 127 -12.52 17.76 13.20
N PRO A 128 -12.94 18.33 14.35
CA PRO A 128 -12.98 19.78 14.55
C PRO A 128 -11.64 20.49 14.33
N GLU A 129 -10.54 19.89 14.78
CA GLU A 129 -9.20 20.47 14.63
C GLU A 129 -8.75 20.53 13.17
N LEU A 130 -8.96 19.43 12.42
CA LEU A 130 -8.57 19.35 11.01
C LEU A 130 -9.45 20.27 10.16
N ARG A 131 -10.76 20.29 10.41
CA ARG A 131 -11.68 21.21 9.75
C ARG A 131 -11.32 22.68 10.00
N SER A 132 -10.97 23.02 11.24
CA SER A 132 -10.51 24.37 11.59
C SER A 132 -9.23 24.75 10.84
N ALA A 133 -8.25 23.83 10.77
CA ALA A 133 -7.01 24.05 10.03
C ALA A 133 -7.26 24.25 8.52
N LEU A 134 -8.08 23.41 7.90
CA LEU A 134 -8.41 23.51 6.48
C LEU A 134 -9.22 24.77 6.14
N ALA A 135 -10.11 25.20 7.03
CA ALA A 135 -10.88 26.43 6.84
C ALA A 135 -10.01 27.69 6.69
N THR A 136 -8.79 27.69 7.25
CA THR A 136 -7.85 28.81 7.12
C THR A 136 -7.36 29.05 5.68
N LEU A 137 -7.53 28.06 4.78
CA LEU A 137 -7.13 28.16 3.37
C LEU A 137 -8.04 29.07 2.55
N GLY A 138 -9.26 29.32 3.02
CA GLY A 138 -10.26 30.09 2.28
C GLY A 138 -10.65 29.47 0.93
N ILE A 139 -10.48 28.16 0.77
CA ILE A 139 -10.87 27.42 -0.45
C ILE A 139 -12.25 26.81 -0.24
N GLU A 140 -13.16 27.03 -1.19
CA GLU A 140 -14.50 26.45 -1.15
C GLU A 140 -14.44 24.92 -1.29
N SER A 141 -15.23 24.22 -0.47
CA SER A 141 -15.35 22.76 -0.46
C SER A 141 -13.99 22.05 -0.38
N VAL A 142 -13.06 22.61 0.41
CA VAL A 142 -11.67 22.12 0.50
C VAL A 142 -11.59 20.66 0.90
N GLU A 143 -12.44 20.21 1.83
CA GLU A 143 -12.48 18.83 2.31
C GLU A 143 -12.85 17.85 1.18
N THR A 144 -13.87 18.18 0.38
CA THR A 144 -14.30 17.37 -0.77
C THR A 144 -13.22 17.33 -1.83
N ARG A 145 -12.62 18.47 -2.17
CA ARG A 145 -11.55 18.53 -3.19
C ARG A 145 -10.30 17.76 -2.78
N LEU A 146 -9.96 17.77 -1.49
CA LEU A 146 -8.87 16.93 -0.96
C LEU A 146 -9.23 15.45 -1.01
N ALA A 147 -10.46 15.08 -0.63
CA ALA A 147 -10.93 13.69 -0.74
C ALA A 147 -10.90 13.18 -2.19
N ASP A 148 -11.31 14.01 -3.15
CA ASP A 148 -11.29 13.68 -4.58
C ASP A 148 -9.85 13.52 -5.10
N LEU A 149 -8.90 14.34 -4.64
CA LEU A 149 -7.48 14.19 -4.98
C LEU A 149 -6.91 12.87 -4.45
N ILE A 150 -7.23 12.52 -3.20
CA ILE A 150 -6.70 11.32 -2.53
C ILE A 150 -7.30 10.05 -3.14
N SER A 151 -8.61 10.03 -3.38
CA SER A 151 -9.31 8.89 -3.98
C SER A 151 -9.10 8.73 -5.49
N GLY A 152 -8.39 9.66 -6.14
CA GLY A 152 -8.20 9.67 -7.59
C GLY A 152 -9.42 10.07 -8.41
N ALA A 153 -10.46 10.64 -7.77
CA ALA A 153 -11.68 11.14 -8.41
C ALA A 153 -11.55 12.59 -8.93
N SER A 154 -10.48 13.30 -8.57
CA SER A 154 -10.27 14.70 -8.93
C SER A 154 -9.99 14.88 -10.43
N SER A 155 -10.61 15.91 -11.02
CA SER A 155 -10.33 16.38 -12.38
C SER A 155 -9.14 17.34 -12.46
N SER A 156 -8.43 17.57 -11.35
CA SER A 156 -7.26 18.44 -11.30
C SER A 156 -6.18 17.97 -12.30
N PRO A 157 -5.57 18.89 -13.07
CA PRO A 157 -4.40 18.56 -13.89
C PRO A 157 -3.23 17.97 -13.12
N LEU A 158 -3.21 18.19 -11.80
CA LEU A 158 -2.15 17.76 -10.90
C LEU A 158 -2.52 16.50 -10.09
N ALA A 159 -3.71 15.92 -10.30
CA ALA A 159 -4.19 14.76 -9.54
C ALA A 159 -3.21 13.57 -9.59
N GLY A 160 -2.54 13.37 -10.73
CA GLY A 160 -1.53 12.33 -10.91
C GLY A 160 -0.29 12.44 -10.02
N LEU A 161 -0.06 13.58 -9.34
CA LEU A 161 0.98 13.72 -8.32
C LEU A 161 0.59 13.04 -6.99
N ILE A 162 -0.71 12.87 -6.74
CA ILE A 162 -1.27 12.32 -5.50
C ILE A 162 -1.73 10.89 -5.70
N SER A 163 -2.52 10.65 -6.75
CA SER A 163 -3.06 9.34 -7.09
C SER A 163 -2.79 9.06 -8.56
N GLY A 164 -1.81 8.19 -8.82
CA GLY A 164 -1.40 7.85 -10.18
C GLY A 164 -0.32 6.77 -10.28
N SER A 165 0.03 6.42 -11.53
CA SER A 165 1.11 5.46 -11.84
C SER A 165 2.47 5.88 -11.28
N LEU A 166 2.72 7.21 -11.23
CA LEU A 166 3.92 7.86 -10.71
C LEU A 166 3.53 8.99 -9.74
N ASP A 167 2.83 8.66 -8.67
CA ASP A 167 2.58 9.61 -7.59
C ASP A 167 3.78 9.73 -6.63
N LEU A 168 3.73 10.80 -5.85
CA LEU A 168 4.79 11.16 -4.93
C LEU A 168 4.81 10.28 -3.68
N ASP A 169 3.67 9.67 -3.34
CA ASP A 169 3.56 8.61 -2.33
C ASP A 169 4.55 7.47 -2.64
N LYS A 170 4.45 6.88 -3.85
CA LYS A 170 5.33 5.77 -4.28
C LYS A 170 6.81 6.12 -4.23
N ILE A 171 7.18 7.32 -4.66
CA ILE A 171 8.58 7.76 -4.64
C ILE A 171 9.09 7.91 -3.20
N GLU A 172 8.24 8.40 -2.29
CA GLU A 172 8.56 8.57 -0.88
C GLU A 172 8.74 7.22 -0.19
N TYR A 173 7.71 6.36 -0.20
CA TYR A 173 7.74 5.14 0.60
C TYR A 173 8.82 4.19 0.10
N LEU A 174 9.06 4.05 -1.21
CA LEU A 174 10.09 3.12 -1.70
C LEU A 174 11.46 3.48 -1.15
N THR A 175 11.78 4.77 -1.19
CA THR A 175 13.06 5.29 -0.74
C THR A 175 13.18 5.21 0.79
N ARG A 176 12.11 5.57 1.52
CA ARG A 176 12.07 5.49 2.99
C ARG A 176 12.15 4.04 3.47
N ASP A 177 11.31 3.17 2.94
CA ASP A 177 11.26 1.75 3.28
C ASP A 177 12.61 1.09 3.03
N ALA A 178 13.24 1.34 1.88
CA ALA A 178 14.55 0.77 1.57
C ALA A 178 15.60 1.19 2.61
N ARG A 179 15.62 2.48 2.97
CA ARG A 179 16.53 3.03 3.96
C ARG A 179 16.29 2.47 5.35
N MET A 180 15.03 2.44 5.80
CA MET A 180 14.66 2.00 7.15
C MET A 180 14.81 0.48 7.31
N CYS A 181 14.56 -0.29 6.26
CA CYS A 181 14.85 -1.72 6.24
C CYS A 181 16.33 -2.05 6.06
N GLY A 182 17.18 -1.07 5.70
CA GLY A 182 18.62 -1.24 5.51
C GLY A 182 18.97 -2.06 4.27
N VAL A 183 18.22 -1.91 3.17
CA VAL A 183 18.41 -2.66 1.93
C VAL A 183 18.87 -1.77 0.77
N PRO A 184 19.76 -2.26 -0.13
CA PRO A 184 20.31 -1.43 -1.21
C PRO A 184 19.40 -1.33 -2.45
N TYR A 185 18.50 -2.29 -2.64
CA TYR A 185 17.75 -2.53 -3.88
C TYR A 185 16.38 -1.81 -3.97
N GLY A 186 16.13 -0.84 -3.09
CA GLY A 186 14.95 0.05 -3.20
C GLY A 186 15.32 1.52 -3.39
N THR A 187 16.60 1.80 -3.69
CA THR A 187 17.08 3.17 -3.88
C THR A 187 16.65 3.68 -5.25
N VAL A 188 16.03 4.86 -5.26
CA VAL A 188 15.56 5.53 -6.48
C VAL A 188 16.31 6.86 -6.64
N ASP A 189 16.61 7.24 -7.88
CA ASP A 189 17.10 8.60 -8.19
C ASP A 189 15.91 9.58 -8.16
N VAL A 190 15.51 9.93 -6.94
CA VAL A 190 14.38 10.81 -6.67
C VAL A 190 14.56 12.15 -7.35
N ASP A 191 15.76 12.73 -7.28
CA ASP A 191 16.01 14.05 -7.86
C ASP A 191 15.83 14.04 -9.38
N ARG A 192 16.35 13.01 -10.07
CA ARG A 192 16.12 12.85 -11.51
C ARG A 192 14.65 12.65 -11.86
N LEU A 193 13.90 11.89 -11.06
CA LEU A 193 12.47 11.71 -11.25
C LEU A 193 11.71 13.04 -11.14
N LEU A 194 11.92 13.79 -10.05
CA LEU A 194 11.22 15.07 -9.84
C LEU A 194 11.50 16.08 -10.97
N HIS A 195 12.74 16.14 -11.46
CA HIS A 195 13.10 16.99 -12.60
C HIS A 195 12.51 16.53 -13.94
N SER A 196 12.05 15.28 -14.01
CA SER A 196 11.42 14.72 -15.21
C SER A 196 9.91 14.82 -15.22
N ILE A 197 9.26 14.99 -14.07
CA ILE A 197 7.82 15.24 -13.97
C ILE A 197 7.48 16.54 -14.72
N SER A 198 6.39 16.52 -15.48
CA SER A 198 5.94 17.64 -16.30
C SER A 198 4.42 17.74 -16.33
N VAL A 199 3.88 18.93 -16.57
CA VAL A 199 2.48 19.10 -16.98
C VAL A 199 2.42 19.05 -18.50
N VAL A 200 1.63 18.14 -19.04
CA VAL A 200 1.51 17.90 -20.49
C VAL A 200 0.08 18.11 -20.95
N THR A 201 -0.06 18.55 -22.20
CA THR A 201 -1.36 18.66 -22.87
C THR A 201 -1.70 17.33 -23.53
N GLN A 202 -2.90 16.83 -23.23
CA GLN A 202 -3.49 15.65 -23.85
C GLN A 202 -4.09 15.98 -25.23
N PRO A 203 -4.38 14.98 -26.07
CA PRO A 203 -5.00 15.21 -27.39
C PRO A 203 -6.34 15.94 -27.35
N ASP A 204 -7.09 15.82 -26.25
CA ASP A 204 -8.37 16.51 -26.03
C ASP A 204 -8.20 17.97 -25.52
N GLY A 205 -6.95 18.43 -25.36
CA GLY A 205 -6.61 19.75 -24.85
C GLY A 205 -6.54 19.87 -23.33
N SER A 206 -6.89 18.81 -22.58
CA SER A 206 -6.77 18.80 -21.12
C SER A 206 -5.30 18.77 -20.68
N LEU A 207 -5.03 19.25 -19.46
CA LEU A 207 -3.70 19.19 -18.85
C LEU A 207 -3.65 18.00 -17.88
N THR A 208 -2.51 17.32 -17.83
CA THR A 208 -2.28 16.24 -16.88
C THR A 208 -0.80 16.10 -16.51
N VAL A 209 -0.52 15.31 -15.48
CA VAL A 209 0.84 14.94 -15.10
C VAL A 209 1.39 13.94 -16.10
N GLY A 210 2.58 14.24 -16.62
CA GLY A 210 3.37 13.36 -17.47
C GLY A 210 4.84 13.37 -17.07
N VAL A 211 5.66 12.70 -17.88
CA VAL A 211 7.11 12.63 -17.71
C VAL A 211 7.79 13.09 -18.99
N GLN A 212 8.90 13.81 -18.88
CA GLN A 212 9.74 14.17 -20.02
C GLN A 212 10.53 12.95 -20.52
N GLU A 213 10.76 12.83 -21.81
CA GLU A 213 11.48 11.69 -22.42
C GLU A 213 12.85 11.40 -21.78
N LYS A 214 13.57 12.41 -21.30
CA LYS A 214 14.85 12.24 -20.56
C LYS A 214 14.70 11.54 -19.19
N GLY A 215 13.48 11.34 -18.71
CA GLY A 215 13.14 10.70 -17.44
C GLY A 215 12.89 9.20 -17.53
N VAL A 216 12.83 8.62 -18.74
CA VAL A 216 12.46 7.20 -18.94
C VAL A 216 13.37 6.26 -18.13
N SER A 217 14.69 6.46 -18.14
CA SER A 217 15.61 5.60 -17.38
C SER A 217 15.39 5.66 -15.86
N ALA A 218 14.94 6.80 -15.34
CA ALA A 218 14.61 6.92 -13.93
C ALA A 218 13.30 6.19 -13.60
N LEU A 219 12.33 6.19 -14.53
CA LEU A 219 11.08 5.44 -14.42
C LEU A 219 11.32 3.92 -14.51
N GLU A 220 12.20 3.47 -15.40
CA GLU A 220 12.64 2.07 -15.46
C GLU A 220 13.30 1.65 -14.14
N SER A 221 14.20 2.48 -13.60
CA SER A 221 14.85 2.23 -12.32
C SER A 221 13.84 2.13 -11.17
N LEU A 222 12.81 2.98 -11.17
CA LEU A 222 11.71 2.92 -10.20
C LEU A 222 10.93 1.59 -10.32
N LEU A 223 10.64 1.11 -11.53
CA LEU A 223 9.96 -0.18 -11.74
C LEU A 223 10.76 -1.34 -11.14
N PHE A 224 12.07 -1.39 -11.38
CA PHE A 224 12.95 -2.41 -10.80
C PHE A 224 13.02 -2.30 -9.27
N ALA A 225 13.13 -1.08 -8.73
CA ALA A 225 13.11 -0.86 -7.29
C ALA A 225 11.80 -1.34 -6.67
N LYS A 226 10.64 -1.04 -7.28
CA LYS A 226 9.33 -1.55 -6.85
C LYS A 226 9.32 -3.07 -6.82
N TYR A 227 9.72 -3.74 -7.90
CA TYR A 227 9.81 -5.19 -7.95
C TYR A 227 10.68 -5.77 -6.82
N GLN A 228 11.86 -5.20 -6.61
CA GLN A 228 12.79 -5.64 -5.58
C GLN A 228 12.22 -5.42 -4.16
N MET A 229 11.55 -4.31 -3.90
CA MET A 229 10.89 -4.02 -2.63
C MET A 229 9.72 -4.97 -2.35
N TYR A 230 8.87 -5.24 -3.36
CA TYR A 230 7.79 -6.23 -3.21
C TYR A 230 8.32 -7.63 -2.96
N ARG A 231 9.25 -8.10 -3.79
CA ARG A 231 9.81 -9.45 -3.67
C ARG A 231 10.51 -9.67 -2.33
N ASN A 232 11.30 -8.69 -1.91
CA ASN A 232 12.20 -8.88 -0.76
C ASN A 232 11.63 -8.37 0.55
N ILE A 233 10.71 -7.40 0.58
CA ILE A 233 10.18 -6.82 1.82
C ILE A 233 8.69 -7.11 1.96
N TYR A 234 7.86 -6.53 1.10
CA TYR A 234 6.40 -6.58 1.27
C TYR A 234 5.84 -8.02 1.18
N TRP A 235 6.38 -8.83 0.28
CA TRP A 235 6.03 -10.25 0.12
C TRP A 235 7.11 -11.20 0.63
N HIS A 236 8.00 -10.73 1.49
CA HIS A 236 8.94 -11.60 2.19
C HIS A 236 8.16 -12.65 2.99
N HIS A 237 8.51 -13.92 2.83
CA HIS A 237 7.76 -15.04 3.42
C HIS A 237 7.52 -14.91 4.93
N ALA A 238 8.50 -14.43 5.70
CA ALA A 238 8.34 -14.24 7.15
C ALA A 238 7.45 -13.03 7.49
N VAL A 239 7.45 -11.97 6.67
CA VAL A 239 6.50 -10.84 6.81
C VAL A 239 5.10 -11.34 6.52
N ARG A 240 4.91 -12.05 5.39
CA ARG A 240 3.61 -12.64 5.01
C ARG A 240 3.10 -13.64 6.04
N SER A 241 3.97 -14.46 6.62
CA SER A 241 3.60 -15.34 7.73
C SER A 241 3.00 -14.57 8.90
N ALA A 242 3.66 -13.49 9.34
CA ALA A 242 3.12 -12.63 10.40
C ALA A 242 1.80 -11.97 9.97
N THR A 243 1.71 -11.49 8.74
CA THR A 243 0.50 -10.89 8.16
C THR A 243 -0.69 -11.86 8.21
N VAL A 244 -0.57 -13.08 7.69
CA VAL A 244 -1.71 -14.02 7.68
C VAL A 244 -2.07 -14.53 9.08
N MET A 245 -1.08 -14.69 9.96
CA MET A 245 -1.33 -14.99 11.38
C MET A 245 -2.15 -13.88 12.05
N PHE A 246 -1.81 -12.62 11.76
CA PHE A 246 -2.53 -11.46 12.28
C PHE A 246 -3.94 -11.33 11.69
N LYS A 247 -4.10 -11.55 10.38
CA LYS A 247 -5.41 -11.61 9.71
C LYS A 247 -6.33 -12.61 10.39
N ARG A 248 -5.85 -13.84 10.59
CA ARG A 248 -6.61 -14.90 11.27
C ARG A 248 -7.00 -14.51 12.69
N LEU A 249 -6.06 -13.93 13.43
CA LEU A 249 -6.25 -13.48 14.80
C LEU A 249 -7.35 -12.42 14.91
N VAL A 250 -7.29 -11.37 14.08
CA VAL A 250 -8.26 -10.26 14.09
C VAL A 250 -9.65 -10.74 13.68
N ARG A 251 -9.73 -11.55 12.62
CA ARG A 251 -11.01 -12.14 12.18
C ARG A 251 -11.64 -13.02 13.25
N SER A 252 -10.83 -13.82 13.97
CA SER A 252 -11.32 -14.64 15.08
C SER A 252 -11.83 -13.77 16.24
N ALA A 253 -11.14 -12.67 16.55
CA ALA A 253 -11.56 -11.73 17.58
C ALA A 253 -12.89 -11.04 17.22
N ILE A 254 -13.05 -10.58 15.98
CA ILE A 254 -14.29 -9.99 15.47
C ILE A 254 -15.43 -11.01 15.52
N ALA A 255 -15.23 -12.22 14.99
CA ALA A 255 -16.25 -13.26 14.96
C ALA A 255 -16.73 -13.69 16.36
N SER A 256 -15.85 -13.59 17.37
CA SER A 256 -16.19 -13.87 18.77
C SER A 256 -16.87 -12.72 19.51
N GLY A 257 -16.96 -11.53 18.90
CA GLY A 257 -17.45 -10.30 19.53
C GLY A 257 -16.44 -9.63 20.49
N HIS A 258 -15.19 -10.11 20.55
CA HIS A 258 -14.14 -9.53 21.41
C HIS A 258 -13.57 -8.22 20.84
N LEU A 259 -13.68 -8.01 19.52
CA LEU A 259 -13.20 -6.81 18.84
C LEU A 259 -14.30 -6.21 17.97
N ASP A 260 -14.63 -4.95 18.23
CA ASP A 260 -15.55 -4.19 17.39
C ASP A 260 -14.83 -3.68 16.13
N PRO A 261 -15.24 -4.10 14.92
CA PRO A 261 -14.60 -3.65 13.68
C PRO A 261 -14.72 -2.14 13.44
N SER A 262 -15.75 -1.47 13.98
CA SER A 262 -15.95 -0.02 13.80
C SER A 262 -14.95 0.84 14.60
N TRP A 263 -14.35 0.25 15.63
CA TRP A 263 -13.34 0.92 16.46
C TRP A 263 -11.95 0.95 15.80
N ILE A 264 -11.62 -0.06 14.97
CA ILE A 264 -10.28 -0.25 14.39
C ILE A 264 -9.82 0.97 13.56
N PRO A 265 -10.63 1.56 12.66
CA PRO A 265 -10.24 2.74 11.87
C PRO A 265 -9.71 3.92 12.69
N HIS A 266 -10.17 4.06 13.93
CA HIS A 266 -9.87 5.18 14.81
C HIS A 266 -8.75 4.88 15.82
N SER A 267 -8.10 3.72 15.71
CA SER A 267 -7.14 3.21 16.70
C SER A 267 -5.68 3.34 16.23
N THR A 268 -4.76 2.87 17.07
CA THR A 268 -3.30 2.83 16.82
C THR A 268 -2.77 1.40 16.95
N ASP A 269 -1.55 1.14 16.44
CA ASP A 269 -0.94 -0.19 16.49
C ASP A 269 -0.93 -0.73 17.92
N GLU A 270 -0.47 0.08 18.87
CA GLU A 270 -0.37 -0.31 20.27
C GLU A 270 -1.74 -0.58 20.90
N ALA A 271 -2.75 0.26 20.60
CA ALA A 271 -4.10 0.09 21.13
C ALA A 271 -4.73 -1.22 20.64
N LEU A 272 -4.66 -1.48 19.33
CA LEU A 272 -5.22 -2.70 18.73
C LEU A 272 -4.52 -3.95 19.29
N MET A 273 -3.19 -3.92 19.40
CA MET A 273 -2.44 -5.05 19.93
C MET A 273 -2.77 -5.33 21.40
N GLU A 274 -3.06 -4.31 22.21
CA GLU A 274 -3.44 -4.50 23.61
C GLU A 274 -4.83 -5.14 23.75
N VAL A 275 -5.81 -4.73 22.93
CA VAL A 275 -7.14 -5.36 22.90
C VAL A 275 -7.05 -6.83 22.47
N ILE A 276 -6.31 -7.09 21.39
CA ILE A 276 -6.11 -8.44 20.84
C ILE A 276 -5.39 -9.35 21.85
N ARG A 277 -4.46 -8.82 22.65
CA ARG A 277 -3.74 -9.60 23.68
C ARG A 277 -4.69 -10.18 24.74
N GLN A 278 -5.80 -9.52 24.99
CA GLN A 278 -6.80 -9.97 25.95
C GLN A 278 -7.72 -11.05 25.39
N PHE A 279 -7.64 -11.35 24.09
CA PHE A 279 -8.44 -12.38 23.44
C PHE A 279 -7.99 -13.78 23.86
N PRO A 280 -8.78 -14.53 24.67
CA PRO A 280 -8.31 -15.77 25.32
C PRO A 280 -8.10 -16.94 24.35
N ALA A 281 -8.72 -16.87 23.16
CA ALA A 281 -9.01 -18.04 22.35
C ALA A 281 -7.94 -18.39 21.29
N THR A 282 -6.82 -17.67 21.18
CA THR A 282 -5.80 -18.01 20.17
C THR A 282 -4.36 -17.86 20.67
N ARG A 283 -3.56 -18.90 20.44
CA ARG A 283 -2.09 -18.89 20.62
C ARG A 283 -1.38 -17.93 19.65
N LEU A 284 -2.09 -17.39 18.65
CA LEU A 284 -1.57 -16.51 17.61
C LEU A 284 -1.02 -15.19 18.15
N ALA A 285 -1.73 -14.55 19.08
CA ALA A 285 -1.31 -13.27 19.67
C ALA A 285 0.05 -13.40 20.39
N GLU A 286 0.19 -14.42 21.24
CA GLU A 286 1.46 -14.72 21.92
C GLU A 286 2.57 -15.09 20.94
N ARG A 287 2.26 -15.89 19.91
CA ARG A 287 3.24 -16.26 18.88
C ARG A 287 3.74 -15.05 18.11
N LEU A 288 2.86 -14.14 17.67
CA LEU A 288 3.26 -12.90 16.99
C LEU A 288 4.17 -12.05 17.88
N ARG A 289 3.76 -11.83 19.15
CA ARG A 289 4.53 -11.04 20.12
C ARG A 289 5.92 -11.61 20.39
N ARG A 290 6.04 -12.93 20.48
CA ARG A 290 7.32 -13.63 20.70
C ARG A 290 8.05 -13.98 19.39
N ARG A 291 7.55 -13.50 18.25
CA ARG A 291 8.10 -13.79 16.92
C ARG A 291 8.22 -15.29 16.61
N GLN A 292 7.30 -16.09 17.14
CA GLN A 292 7.14 -17.52 16.86
C GLN A 292 6.27 -17.72 15.61
N LEU A 293 6.78 -17.25 14.48
CA LEU A 293 6.08 -17.25 13.20
C LEU A 293 5.90 -18.67 12.65
N TYR A 294 4.79 -18.88 11.96
CA TYR A 294 4.49 -20.14 11.29
C TYR A 294 5.54 -20.44 10.22
N LYS A 295 5.80 -21.73 10.00
CA LYS A 295 6.80 -22.18 9.03
C LYS A 295 6.13 -22.52 7.71
N ARG A 296 6.86 -22.33 6.61
CA ARG A 296 6.38 -22.69 5.27
C ARG A 296 6.39 -24.21 5.14
N ALA A 297 5.24 -24.79 4.86
CA ALA A 297 5.13 -26.17 4.40
C ALA A 297 5.08 -26.25 2.86
N VAL A 298 4.56 -25.22 2.20
CA VAL A 298 4.56 -25.06 0.73
C VAL A 298 5.03 -23.65 0.38
N ASP A 299 5.82 -23.53 -0.69
CA ASP A 299 6.29 -22.25 -1.23
C ASP A 299 6.53 -22.36 -2.75
N LEU A 300 5.51 -22.06 -3.55
CA LEU A 300 5.50 -22.26 -5.00
C LEU A 300 5.43 -20.91 -5.74
N PRO A 301 6.18 -20.70 -6.82
CA PRO A 301 6.03 -19.50 -7.65
C PRO A 301 4.66 -19.50 -8.34
N ALA A 302 4.09 -18.31 -8.60
CA ALA A 302 2.79 -18.20 -9.23
C ALA A 302 2.68 -18.89 -10.59
N ARG A 303 3.77 -18.98 -11.36
CA ARG A 303 3.82 -19.70 -12.65
C ARG A 303 3.52 -21.20 -12.57
N GLU A 304 3.62 -21.79 -11.38
CA GLU A 304 3.32 -23.21 -11.12
C GLU A 304 1.86 -23.43 -10.69
N VAL A 305 1.10 -22.35 -10.50
CA VAL A 305 -0.35 -22.36 -10.29
C VAL A 305 -0.97 -21.89 -11.61
N ALA A 306 -1.66 -22.76 -12.34
CA ALA A 306 -2.14 -22.48 -13.70
C ALA A 306 -2.89 -21.13 -13.82
N THR A 307 -2.76 -20.50 -14.99
CA THR A 307 -3.30 -19.15 -15.27
C THR A 307 -4.81 -19.10 -15.05
N GLY A 308 -5.24 -18.32 -14.07
CA GLY A 308 -6.65 -18.11 -13.70
C GLY A 308 -7.03 -18.68 -12.32
N GLY A 309 -6.20 -19.57 -11.77
CA GLY A 309 -6.38 -20.16 -10.44
C GLY A 309 -5.96 -19.23 -9.29
N GLY A 310 -6.55 -19.45 -8.11
CA GLY A 310 -6.07 -18.91 -6.84
C GLY A 310 -6.46 -17.47 -6.53
N ALA A 311 -7.24 -16.82 -7.40
CA ALA A 311 -7.76 -15.47 -7.15
C ALA A 311 -8.57 -15.39 -5.84
N TRP A 312 -9.37 -16.43 -5.56
CA TRP A 312 -10.18 -16.54 -4.35
C TRP A 312 -9.35 -16.50 -3.05
N ILE A 313 -8.07 -16.91 -3.09
CA ILE A 313 -7.17 -16.85 -1.92
C ILE A 313 -6.88 -15.38 -1.54
N ALA A 314 -6.85 -14.49 -2.51
CA ALA A 314 -6.64 -13.06 -2.30
C ALA A 314 -7.96 -12.30 -2.06
N SER A 315 -9.06 -12.72 -2.70
CA SER A 315 -10.30 -11.95 -2.76
C SER A 315 -11.41 -12.42 -1.81
N SER A 316 -11.34 -13.63 -1.25
CA SER A 316 -12.46 -14.24 -0.52
C SER A 316 -12.04 -14.71 0.89
N PRO A 317 -11.80 -13.79 1.85
CA PRO A 317 -11.23 -14.13 3.17
C PRO A 317 -12.08 -15.11 4.00
N ASP A 318 -13.41 -15.04 3.89
CA ASP A 318 -14.32 -15.97 4.56
C ASP A 318 -14.17 -17.40 4.03
N LEU A 319 -14.08 -17.56 2.71
CA LEU A 319 -13.84 -18.84 2.05
C LEU A 319 -12.47 -19.39 2.45
N VAL A 320 -11.43 -18.55 2.40
CA VAL A 320 -10.06 -18.92 2.79
C VAL A 320 -10.02 -19.48 4.20
N GLN A 321 -10.63 -18.79 5.16
CA GLN A 321 -10.66 -19.24 6.55
C GLN A 321 -11.34 -20.62 6.73
N ARG A 322 -12.42 -20.89 5.98
CA ARG A 322 -13.08 -22.21 5.98
C ARG A 322 -12.19 -23.29 5.37
N VAL A 323 -11.52 -23.00 4.27
CA VAL A 323 -10.56 -23.93 3.63
C VAL A 323 -9.39 -24.22 4.55
N GLU A 324 -8.81 -23.19 5.19
CA GLU A 324 -7.73 -23.34 6.17
C GLU A 324 -8.12 -24.28 7.31
N ASP A 325 -9.33 -24.15 7.85
CA ASP A 325 -9.83 -24.96 8.95
C ASP A 325 -10.08 -26.41 8.51
N GLN A 326 -10.59 -26.63 7.29
CA GLN A 326 -10.73 -27.98 6.73
C GLN A 326 -9.37 -28.64 6.50
N LEU A 327 -8.43 -27.94 5.84
CA LEU A 327 -7.07 -28.44 5.60
C LEU A 327 -6.34 -28.74 6.91
N ALA A 328 -6.51 -27.89 7.94
CA ALA A 328 -5.99 -28.16 9.26
C ALA A 328 -6.57 -29.48 9.83
N GLY A 329 -7.88 -29.68 9.74
CA GLY A 329 -8.55 -30.90 10.18
C GLY A 329 -8.05 -32.17 9.47
N GLU A 330 -7.88 -32.12 8.15
CA GLU A 330 -7.34 -33.22 7.34
C GLU A 330 -5.91 -33.62 7.75
N LEU A 331 -5.14 -32.69 8.32
CA LEU A 331 -3.76 -32.90 8.77
C LEU A 331 -3.63 -33.12 10.29
N GLY A 332 -4.75 -33.19 11.02
CA GLY A 332 -4.74 -33.32 12.48
C GLY A 332 -4.26 -32.06 13.22
N LEU A 333 -4.28 -30.90 12.56
CA LEU A 333 -4.00 -29.60 13.13
C LEU A 333 -5.31 -28.94 13.63
N ARG A 334 -5.18 -27.95 14.52
CA ARG A 334 -6.35 -27.18 15.00
C ARG A 334 -6.69 -26.02 14.06
N PRO A 335 -7.94 -25.52 14.08
CA PRO A 335 -8.32 -24.29 13.37
C PRO A 335 -7.33 -23.14 13.62
N GLY A 336 -6.90 -22.48 12.53
CA GLY A 336 -5.89 -21.42 12.57
C GLY A 336 -4.43 -21.87 12.76
N GLU A 337 -4.13 -23.17 12.75
CA GLU A 337 -2.74 -23.69 12.74
C GLU A 337 -2.19 -23.95 11.33
N LEU A 338 -3.02 -23.83 10.30
CA LEU A 338 -2.64 -23.81 8.89
C LEU A 338 -3.23 -22.55 8.26
N LEU A 339 -2.43 -21.81 7.50
CA LEU A 339 -2.82 -20.55 6.86
C LEU A 339 -2.37 -20.50 5.40
N LEU A 340 -3.23 -20.01 4.52
CA LEU A 340 -2.96 -19.82 3.10
C LEU A 340 -2.51 -18.39 2.81
N ASP A 341 -1.54 -18.23 1.90
CA ASP A 341 -1.07 -16.93 1.43
C ASP A 341 -0.82 -16.97 -0.07
N PHE A 342 -1.57 -16.17 -0.82
CA PHE A 342 -1.31 -15.97 -2.24
C PHE A 342 -1.66 -14.53 -2.64
N PRO A 343 -0.83 -13.54 -2.27
CA PRO A 343 -1.16 -12.14 -2.47
C PRO A 343 -1.29 -11.81 -3.97
N ALA A 344 -2.20 -10.88 -4.29
CA ALA A 344 -2.42 -10.37 -5.63
C ALA A 344 -2.58 -8.85 -5.57
N LYS A 345 -1.76 -8.12 -6.34
CA LYS A 345 -1.87 -6.65 -6.48
C LYS A 345 -1.40 -6.26 -7.89
N PRO A 346 -2.20 -6.53 -8.94
CA PRO A 346 -1.77 -6.38 -10.33
C PRO A 346 -1.31 -4.95 -10.66
N GLU A 347 -1.96 -3.94 -10.07
CA GLU A 347 -1.61 -2.53 -10.28
C GLU A 347 -0.29 -2.12 -9.62
N MET A 348 0.31 -2.97 -8.77
CA MET A 348 1.48 -2.58 -7.99
C MET A 348 2.67 -2.21 -8.85
N LEU A 349 2.83 -2.80 -10.03
CA LEU A 349 3.90 -2.50 -11.00
C LEU A 349 3.38 -1.76 -12.23
N ALA A 350 2.08 -1.45 -12.29
CA ALA A 350 1.51 -0.72 -13.41
C ALA A 350 2.20 0.64 -13.53
N VAL A 351 2.64 0.95 -14.74
CA VAL A 351 3.19 2.25 -15.11
C VAL A 351 2.56 2.63 -16.44
N ASP A 352 1.57 3.50 -16.36
CA ASP A 352 0.96 4.11 -17.53
C ASP A 352 0.89 5.62 -17.28
N ILE A 353 1.72 6.37 -18.00
CA ILE A 353 1.88 7.81 -17.83
C ILE A 353 2.15 8.47 -19.19
N PRO A 354 1.60 9.67 -19.45
CA PRO A 354 1.95 10.44 -20.65
C PRO A 354 3.44 10.81 -20.68
N LEU A 355 4.05 10.65 -21.85
CA LEU A 355 5.44 10.97 -22.13
C LEU A 355 5.53 12.18 -23.07
N ARG A 356 6.22 13.23 -22.64
CA ARG A 356 6.53 14.41 -23.46
C ARG A 356 7.85 14.21 -24.19
N LEU A 357 7.78 14.08 -25.51
CA LEU A 357 8.94 13.94 -26.40
C LEU A 357 9.67 15.27 -26.59
N ARG A 358 10.93 15.22 -27.03
CA ARG A 358 11.74 16.43 -27.34
C ARG A 358 11.08 17.39 -28.34
N GLY A 359 10.24 16.87 -29.24
CA GLY A 359 9.48 17.67 -30.22
C GLY A 359 8.19 18.30 -29.68
N GLY A 360 7.90 18.17 -28.38
CA GLY A 360 6.70 18.72 -27.74
C GLY A 360 5.44 17.85 -27.88
N ARG A 361 5.50 16.78 -28.69
CA ARG A 361 4.43 15.79 -28.82
C ARG A 361 4.32 14.93 -27.55
N THR A 362 3.09 14.62 -27.17
CA THR A 362 2.76 13.71 -26.07
C THR A 362 2.39 12.34 -26.63
N GLU A 363 2.89 11.27 -26.04
CA GLU A 363 2.49 9.88 -26.32
C GLU A 363 2.25 9.12 -25.02
N GLN A 364 1.40 8.10 -25.05
CA GLN A 364 1.20 7.24 -23.88
C GLN A 364 2.34 6.22 -23.80
N LEU A 365 2.91 6.03 -22.61
CA LEU A 365 4.00 5.08 -22.40
C LEU A 365 3.60 3.62 -22.66
N SER A 366 2.30 3.30 -22.68
CA SER A 366 1.77 1.98 -23.04
C SER A 366 1.78 1.65 -24.54
N GLY A 367 2.15 2.58 -25.41
CA GLY A 367 2.34 2.32 -26.83
C GLY A 367 3.55 1.42 -27.11
N GLU A 368 3.48 0.59 -28.16
CA GLU A 368 4.63 -0.18 -28.67
C GLU A 368 5.70 0.77 -29.24
N ARG A 369 6.68 1.16 -28.42
CA ARG A 369 7.93 1.78 -28.88
C ARG A 369 8.97 0.69 -29.16
N SER A 370 9.61 0.74 -30.32
CA SER A 370 10.65 -0.23 -30.70
C SER A 370 12.01 0.06 -30.05
N ASP A 371 12.20 1.25 -29.48
CA ASP A 371 13.45 1.77 -28.92
C ASP A 371 13.50 1.80 -27.38
N VAL A 372 12.41 1.42 -26.70
CA VAL A 372 12.29 1.41 -25.23
C VAL A 372 11.76 0.05 -24.77
N LEU A 373 12.21 -0.42 -23.61
CA LEU A 373 11.66 -1.60 -22.96
C LEU A 373 10.12 -1.46 -22.86
N SER A 374 9.36 -2.47 -23.26
CA SER A 374 7.91 -2.45 -23.01
C SER A 374 7.65 -2.55 -21.50
N ILE A 375 7.56 -1.40 -20.85
CA ILE A 375 7.45 -1.26 -19.40
C ILE A 375 6.24 -2.04 -18.86
N GLN A 376 5.13 -2.09 -19.61
CA GLN A 376 3.92 -2.82 -19.23
C GLN A 376 4.14 -4.33 -19.26
N ARG A 377 4.68 -4.89 -20.36
CA ARG A 377 4.98 -6.33 -20.45
C ARG A 377 5.98 -6.75 -19.37
N VAL A 378 6.99 -5.92 -19.11
CA VAL A 378 7.95 -6.20 -18.04
C VAL A 378 7.31 -6.10 -16.67
N ALA A 379 6.44 -5.13 -16.42
CA ALA A 379 5.69 -5.04 -15.17
C ALA A 379 4.84 -6.28 -14.88
N GLU A 380 4.14 -6.82 -15.89
CA GLU A 380 3.33 -8.04 -15.76
C GLU A 380 4.19 -9.28 -15.42
N GLU A 381 5.33 -9.44 -16.11
CA GLU A 381 6.28 -10.53 -15.85
C GLU A 381 6.93 -10.40 -14.47
N LEU A 382 7.31 -9.20 -14.06
CA LEU A 382 7.86 -8.93 -12.73
C LEU A 382 6.82 -9.20 -11.63
N HIS A 383 5.56 -8.85 -11.85
CA HIS A 383 4.47 -9.14 -10.91
C HIS A 383 4.28 -10.65 -10.76
N THR A 384 4.19 -11.38 -11.87
CA THR A 384 4.07 -12.85 -11.88
C THR A 384 5.28 -13.51 -11.20
N SER A 385 6.49 -13.00 -11.46
CA SER A 385 7.74 -13.47 -10.85
C SER A 385 7.79 -13.26 -9.33
N ALA A 386 7.22 -12.16 -8.83
CA ALA A 386 7.22 -11.84 -7.41
C ALA A 386 6.17 -12.63 -6.61
N ARG A 387 5.05 -13.03 -7.24
CA ARG A 387 3.95 -13.74 -6.58
C ARG A 387 4.32 -15.20 -6.27
N ARG A 388 3.90 -15.64 -5.07
CA ARG A 388 4.16 -17.00 -4.58
C ARG A 388 2.97 -17.50 -3.76
N LEU A 389 2.52 -18.71 -4.04
CA LEU A 389 1.56 -19.44 -3.22
C LEU A 389 2.30 -20.09 -2.05
N ARG A 390 1.81 -19.87 -0.83
CA ARG A 390 2.41 -20.42 0.39
C ARG A 390 1.35 -21.02 1.29
N VAL A 391 1.76 -22.09 1.98
CA VAL A 391 1.02 -22.66 3.10
C VAL A 391 1.90 -22.57 4.33
N PHE A 392 1.42 -21.86 5.35
CA PHE A 392 2.10 -21.66 6.61
C PHE A 392 1.47 -22.55 7.69
N VAL A 393 2.29 -23.22 8.49
CA VAL A 393 1.84 -24.15 9.53
C VAL A 393 2.47 -23.85 10.89
N ALA A 394 1.70 -24.05 11.95
CA ALA A 394 2.13 -23.81 13.33
C ALA A 394 3.18 -24.83 13.80
N GLU A 395 3.03 -26.07 13.35
CA GLU A 395 3.88 -27.23 13.61
C GLU A 395 4.22 -27.91 12.27
N PRO A 396 5.40 -28.55 12.13
CA PRO A 396 5.78 -29.23 10.90
C PRO A 396 4.79 -30.34 10.53
N VAL A 397 4.27 -30.29 9.29
CA VAL A 397 3.41 -31.32 8.70
C VAL A 397 3.86 -31.60 7.27
N GLN A 398 3.60 -32.81 6.78
CA GLN A 398 3.81 -33.14 5.37
C GLN A 398 2.56 -32.77 4.58
N LEU A 399 2.72 -31.88 3.60
CA LEU A 399 1.67 -31.48 2.67
C LEU A 399 2.00 -32.02 1.27
N PRO A 400 1.07 -32.74 0.61
CA PRO A 400 1.28 -33.15 -0.76
C PRO A 400 1.22 -31.93 -1.67
N HIS A 401 2.20 -31.78 -2.56
CA HIS A 401 2.31 -30.62 -3.45
C HIS A 401 1.16 -30.55 -4.46
N ASP A 402 0.89 -31.64 -5.18
CA ASP A 402 -0.09 -31.65 -6.28
C ASP A 402 -1.52 -31.34 -5.83
N PRO A 403 -2.03 -31.88 -4.70
CA PRO A 403 -3.36 -31.51 -4.20
C PRO A 403 -3.48 -30.04 -3.80
N VAL A 404 -2.42 -29.44 -3.24
CA VAL A 404 -2.42 -28.01 -2.88
C VAL A 404 -2.46 -27.13 -4.13
N VAL A 405 -1.70 -27.49 -5.17
CA VAL A 405 -1.76 -26.79 -6.47
C VAL A 405 -3.15 -26.95 -7.09
N ALA A 406 -3.67 -28.19 -7.16
CA ALA A 406 -4.98 -28.48 -7.72
C ALA A 406 -6.11 -27.74 -6.97
N LEU A 407 -6.02 -27.60 -5.64
CA LEU A 407 -6.95 -26.81 -4.86
C LEU A 407 -6.86 -25.32 -5.20
N ALA A 408 -5.66 -24.77 -5.29
CA ALA A 408 -5.45 -23.37 -5.65
C ALA A 408 -6.00 -23.08 -7.06
N GLU A 409 -5.92 -24.02 -8.00
CA GLU A 409 -6.41 -23.88 -9.37
C GLU A 409 -7.94 -23.92 -9.52
N ARG A 410 -8.67 -24.41 -8.52
CA ARG A 410 -10.15 -24.46 -8.56
C ARG A 410 -10.77 -23.07 -8.55
N SER A 411 -11.95 -22.95 -9.17
CA SER A 411 -12.76 -21.74 -9.09
C SER A 411 -13.31 -21.54 -7.67
N GLU A 412 -13.65 -20.31 -7.31
CA GLU A 412 -14.27 -20.00 -6.02
C GLU A 412 -15.54 -20.83 -5.76
N GLN A 413 -16.35 -21.03 -6.79
CA GLN A 413 -17.60 -21.81 -6.73
C GLN A 413 -17.32 -23.29 -6.44
N ASP A 414 -16.31 -23.87 -7.08
CA ASP A 414 -15.94 -25.28 -6.89
C ASP A 414 -15.36 -25.52 -5.49
N VAL A 415 -14.55 -24.59 -4.98
CA VAL A 415 -14.00 -24.65 -3.62
C VAL A 415 -15.13 -24.57 -2.59
N ALA A 416 -16.08 -23.65 -2.78
CA ALA A 416 -17.24 -23.53 -1.90
C ALA A 416 -18.11 -24.80 -1.92
N ALA A 417 -18.39 -25.37 -3.10
CA ALA A 417 -19.13 -26.63 -3.20
C ALA A 417 -18.40 -27.81 -2.55
N GLY A 418 -17.06 -27.87 -2.66
CA GLY A 418 -16.24 -28.86 -1.98
C GLY A 418 -16.36 -28.81 -0.45
N LEU A 419 -16.36 -27.60 0.11
CA LEU A 419 -16.57 -27.38 1.55
C LEU A 419 -17.95 -27.84 2.02
N GLU A 420 -19.03 -27.56 1.27
CA GLU A 420 -20.40 -27.97 1.64
C GLU A 420 -20.59 -29.49 1.59
N THR A 421 -19.87 -30.19 0.71
CA THR A 421 -19.94 -31.65 0.59
C THR A 421 -19.01 -32.37 1.58
N GLY A 422 -18.13 -31.64 2.28
CA GLY A 422 -17.11 -32.22 3.16
C GLY A 422 -16.06 -33.05 2.41
N ALA A 423 -15.88 -32.79 1.11
CA ALA A 423 -14.94 -33.51 0.28
C ALA A 423 -13.51 -33.16 0.68
N ALA A 424 -12.66 -34.17 0.92
CA ALA A 424 -11.27 -33.95 1.28
C ALA A 424 -10.50 -33.22 0.16
N PHE A 425 -9.75 -32.19 0.51
CA PHE A 425 -8.97 -31.40 -0.45
C PHE A 425 -7.59 -32.00 -0.71
N LEU A 426 -7.03 -32.75 0.24
CA LEU A 426 -5.69 -33.31 0.12
C LEU A 426 -5.64 -34.74 -0.44
N THR A 427 -6.78 -35.37 -0.67
CA THR A 427 -6.83 -36.69 -1.33
C THR A 427 -6.76 -36.53 -2.84
N THR A 428 -5.72 -37.08 -3.46
CA THR A 428 -5.67 -37.27 -4.92
C THR A 428 -6.83 -38.18 -5.33
N THR A 429 -7.69 -37.72 -6.23
CA THR A 429 -8.52 -38.63 -7.02
C THR A 429 -7.58 -39.55 -7.78
N ALA A 430 -7.52 -40.81 -7.35
CA ALA A 430 -6.78 -41.88 -8.02
C ALA A 430 -7.42 -42.21 -9.39
#